data_AF-A0A1V2NLS3-F1
#
_entry.id   AF-A0A1V2NLS3-F1
#
_cell.length_a   1.000
_cell.length_b   1.000
_cell.length_c   1.000
_cell.angle_alpha   90.00
_cell.angle_beta   90.00
_cell.angle_gamma   90.00
#
_symmetry.space_group_name_H-M   'P 1'
#
loop_
_entity.id
_entity.type
_entity.pdbx_description
1 polymer ?
#
loop_
_entity_poly.entity_id
_entity_poly.type
_entity_poly.pdbx_seq_one_letter_code
_entity_poly.pdbx_strand_id
1 'polypeptide(L)' 'MHTVPLGPRRTRVSLVLGLVLALVMIVIGIVTIGVNGPLWFAIVLLVAGALIAALALVRLALLRRS' A
#
# COMPACT_ATOMS: atom_id res chain seq x y z
N MET A 1 20.60 2.95 -20.40
CA MET A 1 19.66 3.28 -19.31
C MET A 1 20.48 3.45 -18.04
N HIS A 2 20.82 4.69 -17.67
CA HIS A 2 21.58 4.98 -16.45
C HIS A 2 20.60 4.92 -15.28
N THR A 3 20.57 3.81 -14.55
CA THR A 3 19.75 3.66 -13.33
C THR A 3 20.37 4.52 -12.24
N VAL A 4 20.08 5.82 -12.30
CA VAL A 4 20.44 6.76 -11.24
C VAL A 4 19.74 6.27 -9.96
N PRO A 5 20.49 5.86 -8.92
CA PRO A 5 19.89 5.44 -7.68
C PRO A 5 19.07 6.61 -7.12
N LEU A 6 17.77 6.39 -6.95
CA LEU A 6 16.89 7.34 -6.29
C LEU A 6 17.48 7.61 -4.90
N GLY A 7 17.85 8.88 -4.65
CA GLY A 7 18.45 9.28 -3.38
C GLY A 7 17.61 8.81 -2.18
N PRO A 8 18.22 8.47 -1.04
CA PRO A 8 17.57 7.76 0.07
C PRO A 8 16.29 8.42 0.61
N ARG A 9 16.12 9.74 0.40
CA ARG A 9 14.85 10.45 0.69
C ARG A 9 13.70 10.05 -0.24
N ARG A 10 13.93 9.87 -1.55
CA ARG A 10 12.88 9.52 -2.53
C ARG A 10 12.35 8.10 -2.33
N THR A 11 13.21 7.16 -1.94
CA THR A 11 12.80 5.78 -1.60
C THR A 11 11.85 5.74 -0.39
N ARG A 12 12.10 6.57 0.63
CA ARG A 12 11.20 6.70 1.79
C ARG A 12 9.86 7.33 1.41
N VAL A 13 9.87 8.39 0.58
CA VAL A 13 8.64 9.05 0.12
C VAL A 13 7.76 8.11 -0.70
N SER A 14 8.35 7.31 -1.60
CA SER A 14 7.61 6.30 -2.36
C SER A 14 7.00 5.22 -1.46
N LEU A 15 7.71 4.79 -0.41
CA LEU A 15 7.18 3.85 0.58
C LEU A 15 6.00 4.43 1.37
N VAL A 16 6.11 5.69 1.81
CA VAL A 16 5.02 6.37 2.51
C VAL A 16 3.80 6.53 1.61
N LEU A 17 3.98 6.94 0.36
CA LEU A 17 2.90 7.04 -0.63
C LEU A 17 2.19 5.69 -0.85
N GLY A 18 2.96 4.61 -0.99
CA GLY A 18 2.39 3.26 -1.13
C GLY A 18 1.60 2.82 0.11
N LEU A 19 2.10 3.13 1.30
CA LEU A 19 1.44 2.82 2.57
C LEU A 19 0.13 3.61 2.74
N VAL A 20 0.16 4.91 2.40
CA VAL A 20 -1.03 5.77 2.42
C VAL A 20 -2.09 5.25 1.43
N LEU A 21 -1.68 4.87 0.22
CA LEU A 21 -2.59 4.31 -0.77
C LEU A 21 -3.25 3.01 -0.27
N ALA A 22 -2.45 2.10 0.31
CA ALA A 22 -2.98 0.87 0.90
C ALA A 22 -4.01 1.15 2.00
N LEU A 23 -3.72 2.13 2.87
CA LEU A 23 -4.60 2.51 3.97
C LEU A 23 -5.92 3.09 3.45
N VAL A 24 -5.87 3.95 2.43
CA VAL A 24 -7.07 4.49 1.76
C VAL A 24 -7.90 3.36 1.14
N MET A 25 -7.28 2.40 0.44
CA MET A 25 -8.00 1.27 -0.16
C MET A 25 -8.71 0.40 0.89
N ILE A 26 -8.05 0.14 2.02
CA ILE A 26 -8.65 -0.61 3.14
C ILE A 26 -9.85 0.15 3.72
N VAL A 27 -9.71 1.46 3.96
CA VAL A 27 -10.80 2.30 4.48
C VAL A 27 -11.99 2.30 3.53
N ILE A 28 -11.76 2.49 2.23
CA ILE A 28 -12.83 2.44 1.21
C ILE A 28 -13.50 1.07 1.20
N GLY A 29 -12.74 -0.02 1.25
CA GLY A 29 -13.27 -1.38 1.33
C GLY A 29 -14.19 -1.59 2.54
N ILE A 30 -13.75 -1.16 3.74
CA ILE A 30 -14.54 -1.24 4.98
C ILE A 30 -15.82 -0.40 4.87
N VAL A 31 -15.71 0.84 4.39
CA VAL A 31 -16.88 1.73 4.22
C VAL A 31 -17.88 1.12 3.24
N THR A 32 -17.40 0.51 2.15
CA THR A 32 -18.25 -0.16 1.16
C THR A 32 -19.06 -1.29 1.79
N ILE A 33 -18.46 -2.07 2.71
CA ILE A 33 -19.17 -3.11 3.46
C ILE A 33 -20.22 -2.46 4.38
N GLY A 34 -19.87 -1.39 5.08
CA GLY A 34 -20.77 -0.69 6.01
C GLY A 34 -22.02 -0.08 5.34
N VAL A 35 -21.92 0.35 4.08
CA VAL A 35 -23.06 0.91 3.32
C VAL A 35 -23.85 -0.14 2.53
N ASN A 36 -23.63 -1.45 2.78
CA ASN A 36 -24.20 -2.54 1.98
C ASN A 36 -23.92 -2.40 0.46
N GLY A 37 -22.73 -1.90 0.13
CA GLY A 37 -22.27 -1.83 -1.26
C GLY A 37 -21.98 -3.22 -1.85
N PRO A 38 -21.59 -3.27 -3.14
CA PRO A 38 -21.24 -4.52 -3.80
C PRO A 38 -20.09 -5.24 -3.09
N LEU A 39 -20.38 -6.40 -2.50
CA LEU A 39 -19.40 -7.20 -1.74
C LEU A 39 -18.15 -7.58 -2.55
N TRP A 40 -18.31 -7.86 -3.84
CA TRP A 40 -17.18 -8.18 -4.71
C TRP A 40 -16.18 -7.01 -4.81
N PHE A 41 -16.67 -5.77 -4.83
CA PHE A 41 -15.83 -4.58 -4.89
C PHE A 41 -15.07 -4.36 -3.59
N ALA A 42 -15.74 -4.54 -2.46
CA ALA A 42 -15.12 -4.46 -1.13
C ALA A 42 -14.00 -5.50 -0.96
N ILE A 43 -14.23 -6.74 -1.39
CA ILE A 43 -13.23 -7.82 -1.32
C ILE A 43 -12.02 -7.48 -2.18
N VAL A 44 -12.21 -7.03 -3.41
CA VAL A 44 -11.09 -6.65 -4.31
C VAL A 44 -10.26 -5.52 -3.69
N LEU A 45 -10.91 -4.50 -3.14
CA LEU A 45 -10.25 -3.38 -2.45
C LEU A 45 -9.45 -3.82 -1.23
N LEU A 46 -10.01 -4.70 -0.41
CA LEU A 46 -9.34 -5.24 0.77
C LEU A 46 -8.13 -6.11 0.40
N VAL A 47 -8.28 -6.99 -0.60
CA VAL A 47 -7.18 -7.85 -1.07
C VAL A 47 -6.07 -7.01 -1.69
N ALA A 48 -6.40 -6.06 -2.55
CA ALA A 48 -5.41 -5.16 -3.15
C ALA A 48 -4.71 -4.30 -2.09
N GLY A 49 -5.46 -3.72 -1.15
CA GLY A 49 -4.92 -2.96 -0.03
C GLY A 49 -3.99 -3.80 0.85
N ALA A 50 -4.37 -5.05 1.17
CA ALA A 50 -3.55 -5.97 1.93
C ALA A 50 -2.24 -6.34 1.21
N LEU A 51 -2.29 -6.58 -0.10
CA LEU A 51 -1.09 -6.87 -0.90
C LEU A 51 -0.11 -5.69 -0.90
N ILE A 52 -0.61 -4.47 -1.11
CA ILE A 52 0.24 -3.26 -1.10
C ILE A 52 0.82 -3.03 0.29
N ALA A 53 0.03 -3.21 1.35
CA ALA A 53 0.50 -3.09 2.73
C ALA A 53 1.59 -4.13 3.05
N ALA A 54 1.42 -5.38 2.63
CA ALA A 54 2.42 -6.43 2.79
C ALA A 54 3.73 -6.06 2.08
N LEU A 55 3.65 -5.56 0.84
CA LEU A 55 4.82 -5.16 0.06
C LEU A 55 5.55 -3.97 0.69
N ALA A 56 4.81 -2.99 1.21
CA ALA A 56 5.36 -1.87 1.95
C ALA A 56 6.04 -2.30 3.26
N LEU A 57 5.44 -3.23 4.01
CA LEU A 57 6.03 -3.82 5.22
C LEU A 57 7.32 -4.58 4.92
N VAL A 58 7.35 -5.41 3.87
CA VAL A 58 8.56 -6.13 3.44
C VAL A 58 9.68 -5.15 3.09
N ARG A 59 9.38 -4.11 2.32
CA ARG A 59 10.36 -3.06 1.98
C ARG A 59 10.87 -2.32 3.21
N LEU A 60 9.99 -2.00 4.17
CA LEU A 60 10.37 -1.37 5.42
C LEU A 60 11.27 -2.28 6.28
N ALA A 61 10.95 -3.58 6.34
CA ALA A 61 11.75 -4.57 7.04
C ALA A 61 13.15 -4.74 6.43
N LEU A 62 13.25 -4.75 5.10
CA LEU A 62 14.54 -4.78 4.39
C LEU A 62 15.37 -3.53 4.67
N LEU A 63 14.74 -2.35 4.69
CA LEU A 63 15.40 -1.08 5.05
C LEU A 63 15.85 -0.99 6.50
N ARG A 64 15.20 -1.72 7.43
CA ARG A 64 15.64 -1.84 8.82
C ARG A 64 16.77 -2.84 9.02
N ARG A 65 17.00 -3.73 8.05
CA ARG A 65 18.03 -4.78 8.12
C ARG A 65 19.37 -4.37 7.53
N SER A 66 19.43 -3.26 6.79
CA SER A 66 20.66 -2.61 6.32
C SER A 66 21.07 -1.50 7.27
#